data_AF-A0A7X9BU88-F1
#
_entry.id   AF-A0A7X9BU88-F1
#
_cell.length_a   1.000
_cell.length_b   1.000
_cell.length_c   1.000
_cell.angle_alpha   90.00
_cell.angle_beta   90.00
_cell.angle_gamma   90.00
#
_symmetry.space_group_name_H-M   'P 1'
#
loop_
_entity.id
_entity.type
_entity.pdbx_description
1 polymer ?
#
loop_
_entity_poly.entity_id
_entity_poly.type
_entity_poly.pdbx_seq_one_letter_code
_entity_poly.pdbx_strand_id
1 'polypeptide(L)'
;YPNRKRIAAVYLCTEEDNCSRRIARVSAPFRYDNDCRCDLHPRWNRKGDKVCIDSVHEGHRGLYVINVPRLHENLSEKGTIPAIIHSVWLGKGKKSKVVEQSIKSWDTFCPNYKIVEWTEENFDIDSCCRYVKEAYAEKKWAFVSDYVRLKALYDYGGIYLHTDMEILRNIDKFLKYRGFFCTESHYTVSTAIIAAEPHAPWIKDLLDEYENLSFRNEDGSLNKLPNTKRVQKYLQERYQYHWSNQVQKFDDGLVVFPAEYFSPLNCFTGVMNKTENTYAIHHYDNTWKSKKDKLRKKVMQLGTRVIGEENRARLVDIKKYLAGGHT
;
A
#
# COMPACT_ATOMS: atom_id res chain seq x y z
N TYR A 1 19.96 19.67 27.85
CA TYR A 1 19.40 20.42 29.00
C TYR A 1 17.90 20.63 28.84
N PRO A 2 17.13 20.64 29.94
CA PRO A 2 15.69 20.86 29.87
C PRO A 2 15.36 22.29 29.39
N ASN A 3 14.26 22.43 28.65
CA ASN A 3 13.74 23.73 28.22
C ASN A 3 12.98 24.45 29.38
N ARG A 4 12.44 25.64 29.11
CA ARG A 4 11.63 26.42 30.09
C ARG A 4 10.44 25.66 30.67
N LYS A 5 9.92 24.64 29.98
CA LYS A 5 8.84 23.76 30.46
C LYS A 5 9.35 22.55 31.27
N ARG A 6 10.63 22.54 31.68
CA ARG A 6 11.29 21.43 32.37
C ARG A 6 11.21 20.11 31.60
N ILE A 7 11.29 20.20 30.28
CA ILE A 7 11.32 19.04 29.39
C ILE A 7 12.72 18.91 28.82
N ALA A 8 13.34 17.77 29.05
CA ALA A 8 14.57 17.40 28.39
C ALA A 8 14.30 16.43 27.24
N ALA A 9 15.12 16.52 26.20
CA ALA A 9 14.98 15.73 24.99
C ALA A 9 16.30 15.06 24.66
N VAL A 10 16.21 13.83 24.14
CA VAL A 10 17.35 13.08 23.61
C VAL A 10 17.26 13.17 22.09
N TYR A 11 18.37 13.59 21.47
CA TYR A 11 18.49 13.68 20.02
C TYR A 11 19.48 12.63 19.53
N LEU A 12 19.13 12.04 18.39
CA LEU A 12 19.98 11.19 17.59
C LEU A 12 20.54 12.04 16.45
N CYS A 13 21.86 12.18 16.42
CA CYS A 13 22.56 12.89 15.36
C CYS A 13 23.28 11.87 14.48
N THR A 14 23.09 11.95 13.16
CA THR A 14 23.82 11.17 12.17
C THR A 14 24.89 12.06 11.54
N GLU A 15 26.08 11.49 11.27
CA GLU A 15 27.13 12.19 10.54
C GLU A 15 26.76 12.41 9.06
N GLU A 16 25.91 11.54 8.51
CA GLU A 16 25.59 11.49 7.07
C GLU A 16 24.66 12.62 6.58
N ASP A 17 23.69 13.06 7.40
CA ASP A 17 22.65 14.01 6.95
C ASP A 17 22.71 15.38 7.65
N ASN A 18 23.64 15.57 8.60
CA ASN A 18 23.69 16.74 9.48
C ASN A 18 22.34 17.05 10.17
N CYS A 19 21.47 16.05 10.28
CA CYS A 19 20.11 16.14 10.79
C CYS A 19 20.04 15.55 12.20
N SER A 20 19.45 16.30 13.14
CA SER A 20 19.15 15.80 14.49
C SER A 20 17.70 15.35 14.59
N ARG A 21 17.45 14.08 14.93
CA ARG A 21 16.10 13.54 15.18
C ARG A 21 15.86 13.36 16.68
N ARG A 22 14.76 13.89 17.21
CA ARG A 22 14.40 13.67 18.63
C ARG A 22 13.86 12.26 18.84
N ILE A 23 14.49 11.50 19.73
CA ILE A 23 14.12 10.10 20.04
C ILE A 23 13.42 9.91 21.38
N ALA A 24 13.55 10.87 22.31
CA ALA A 24 12.82 10.85 23.56
C ALA A 24 12.55 12.27 24.07
N ARG A 25 11.51 12.38 24.90
CA ARG A 25 11.12 13.61 25.60
C ARG A 25 10.66 13.23 27.00
N VAL A 26 11.40 13.65 28.01
CA VAL A 26 11.17 13.29 29.42
C VAL A 26 11.03 14.53 30.29
N SER A 27 10.18 14.42 31.32
CA SER A 27 10.05 15.44 32.34
C SER A 27 11.28 15.48 33.25
N ALA A 28 11.79 16.67 33.54
CA ALA A 28 12.95 16.92 34.39
C ALA A 28 12.57 17.90 35.52
N PRO A 29 11.83 17.46 36.54
CA PRO A 29 11.32 18.32 37.61
C PRO A 29 12.43 19.04 38.39
N PHE A 30 12.11 20.19 39.01
CA PHE A 30 13.05 21.01 39.79
C PHE A 30 13.65 20.31 41.01
N ARG A 31 12.98 19.26 41.51
CA ARG A 31 13.46 18.45 42.65
C ARG A 31 14.84 17.82 42.40
N TYR A 32 15.20 17.59 41.14
CA TYR A 32 16.46 16.96 40.74
C TYR A 32 17.27 17.94 39.88
N ASP A 33 17.80 18.99 40.52
CA ASP A 33 18.65 20.02 39.91
C ASP A 33 20.02 20.10 40.64
N ASN A 34 20.98 20.85 40.08
CA ASN A 34 22.36 20.97 40.58
C ASN A 34 23.04 19.61 40.85
N ASP A 35 23.44 19.32 42.09
CA ASP A 35 24.21 18.13 42.47
C ASP A 35 23.40 16.83 42.36
N CYS A 36 22.07 16.94 42.37
CA CYS A 36 21.15 15.80 42.25
C CYS A 36 20.56 15.68 40.83
N ARG A 37 21.11 16.41 39.85
CA ARG A 37 20.61 16.40 38.47
C ARG A 37 20.69 15.00 37.85
N CYS A 38 19.65 14.62 37.14
CA CYS A 38 19.67 13.39 36.34
C CYS A 38 20.36 13.67 35.01
N ASP A 39 21.34 12.82 34.70
CA ASP A 39 22.16 13.00 33.53
C ASP A 39 21.60 12.21 32.35
N LEU A 40 20.94 12.91 31.44
CA LEU A 40 20.39 12.31 30.23
C LEU A 40 21.46 12.03 29.16
N HIS A 41 22.76 12.13 29.47
CA HIS A 41 23.83 11.73 28.55
C HIS A 41 23.60 10.29 28.06
N PRO A 42 23.15 10.13 26.80
CA PRO A 42 22.73 8.83 26.30
C PRO A 42 23.94 7.91 26.17
N ARG A 43 23.78 6.65 26.62
CA ARG A 43 24.79 5.60 26.44
C ARG A 43 24.25 4.51 25.54
N TRP A 44 24.97 4.22 24.47
CA TRP A 44 24.62 3.16 23.54
C TRP A 44 24.86 1.77 24.15
N ASN A 45 24.00 0.82 23.81
CA ASN A 45 24.33 -0.59 23.97
C ASN A 45 25.37 -1.03 22.92
N ARG A 46 26.04 -2.17 23.16
CA ARG A 46 27.05 -2.71 22.22
C ARG A 46 26.51 -2.96 20.81
N LYS A 47 25.22 -3.27 20.69
CA LYS A 47 24.56 -3.52 19.41
C LYS A 47 24.25 -2.21 18.66
N GLY A 48 24.29 -1.04 19.28
CA GLY A 48 23.95 0.23 18.64
C GLY A 48 22.47 0.37 18.24
N ASP A 49 21.59 -0.43 18.84
CA ASP A 49 20.13 -0.40 18.58
C ASP A 49 19.30 0.07 19.79
N LYS A 50 19.96 0.42 20.90
CA LYS A 50 19.34 0.96 22.10
C LYS A 50 20.23 1.99 22.78
N VAL A 51 19.59 2.95 23.43
CA VAL A 51 20.22 4.00 24.23
C VAL A 51 19.66 3.95 25.64
N CYS A 52 20.52 3.97 26.64
CA CYS A 52 20.15 4.10 28.04
C CYS A 52 20.30 5.55 28.50
N ILE A 53 19.35 6.05 29.28
CA ILE A 53 19.36 7.38 29.90
C ILE A 53 18.98 7.31 31.38
N ASP A 54 19.50 8.23 32.19
CA ASP A 54 19.08 8.43 33.58
C ASP A 54 17.97 9.49 33.65
N SER A 55 16.80 9.12 34.19
CA SER A 55 15.62 9.99 34.20
C SER A 55 14.82 9.86 35.50
N VAL A 56 13.96 10.85 35.75
CA VAL A 56 13.04 10.92 36.90
C VAL A 56 11.60 11.14 36.48
N HIS A 57 11.28 10.87 35.21
CA HIS A 57 9.97 11.20 34.64
C HIS A 57 8.81 10.41 35.24
N GLU A 58 9.08 9.27 35.89
CA GLU A 58 8.11 8.47 36.65
C GLU A 58 8.10 8.81 38.16
N GLY A 59 8.67 9.95 38.55
CA GLY A 59 8.69 10.44 39.93
C GLY A 59 9.82 9.89 40.82
N HIS A 60 10.59 8.92 40.33
CA HIS A 60 11.78 8.35 40.98
C HIS A 60 12.93 8.24 39.97
N ARG A 61 14.17 8.25 40.45
CA ARG A 61 15.36 8.15 39.57
C ARG A 61 15.52 6.71 39.09
N GLY A 62 15.70 6.54 37.78
CA GLY A 62 15.84 5.24 37.15
C GLY A 62 16.60 5.30 35.83
N LEU A 63 17.11 4.15 35.42
CA LEU A 63 17.71 3.96 34.10
C LEU A 63 16.65 3.45 33.13
N TYR A 64 16.53 4.14 31.99
CA TYR A 64 15.51 3.86 30.99
C TYR A 64 16.17 3.56 29.65
N VAL A 65 15.69 2.50 29.01
CA VAL A 65 16.21 2.06 27.71
C VAL A 65 15.25 2.48 26.61
N ILE A 66 15.77 3.27 25.68
CA ILE A 66 15.10 3.72 24.46
C ILE A 66 15.58 2.82 23.32
N ASN A 67 14.65 2.20 22.61
CA ASN A 67 15.00 1.50 21.36
C ASN A 67 15.32 2.54 20.29
N VAL A 68 16.50 2.45 19.69
CA VAL A 68 16.93 3.32 18.61
C VAL A 68 17.18 2.43 17.40
N PRO A 69 16.29 2.43 16.39
CA PRO A 69 16.52 1.67 15.16
C PRO A 69 17.91 2.02 14.61
N ARG A 70 18.74 1.01 14.31
CA ARG A 70 20.08 1.21 13.74
C ARG A 70 19.95 2.05 12.48
N LEU A 71 20.71 3.14 12.42
CA LEU A 71 20.85 3.99 11.23
C LEU A 71 21.78 3.35 10.18
N HIS A 72 22.50 2.28 10.55
CA HIS A 72 23.27 1.43 9.64
C HIS A 72 22.49 0.22 9.11
N GLU A 73 21.15 0.25 9.16
CA GLU A 73 20.39 -0.24 8.01
C GLU A 73 20.21 0.96 7.06
N ASN A 74 21.27 1.25 6.29
CA ASN A 74 21.30 2.17 5.16
C ASN A 74 20.48 3.47 5.30
N LEU A 75 21.02 4.48 5.98
CA LEU A 75 20.62 5.87 5.69
C LEU A 75 21.22 6.43 4.38
N SER A 76 21.91 5.60 3.59
CA SER A 76 22.15 5.87 2.17
C SER A 76 20.95 5.56 1.26
N GLU A 77 19.82 5.08 1.78
CA GLU A 77 18.60 4.85 0.99
C GLU A 77 17.45 5.72 1.52
N LYS A 78 17.35 6.96 1.05
CA LYS A 78 16.04 7.59 0.93
C LYS A 78 15.15 6.59 0.19
N GLY A 79 14.02 6.24 0.79
CA GLY A 79 13.08 5.30 0.20
C GLY A 79 12.87 5.57 -1.28
N THR A 80 13.10 4.55 -2.10
CA THR A 80 12.99 4.64 -3.56
C THR A 80 11.57 4.95 -4.01
N ILE A 81 10.56 4.67 -3.17
CA ILE A 81 9.17 5.08 -3.37
C ILE A 81 8.96 6.50 -2.79
N PRO A 82 8.62 7.50 -3.62
CA PRO A 82 8.25 8.83 -3.15
C PRO A 82 7.01 8.83 -2.23
N ALA A 83 6.94 9.77 -1.28
CA ALA A 83 5.77 9.97 -0.42
C ALA A 83 4.62 10.65 -1.17
N ILE A 84 4.07 9.97 -2.18
CA ILE A 84 2.97 10.42 -3.02
C ILE A 84 1.88 9.34 -2.98
N ILE A 85 0.63 9.72 -2.71
CA ILE A 85 -0.53 8.84 -2.85
C ILE A 85 -1.25 9.21 -4.14
N HIS A 86 -1.42 8.24 -5.03
CA HIS A 86 -2.20 8.37 -6.25
C HIS A 86 -3.55 7.68 -6.10
N SER A 87 -4.62 8.34 -6.53
CA SER A 87 -5.94 7.74 -6.69
C SER A 87 -6.54 8.13 -8.04
N VAL A 88 -7.57 7.43 -8.50
CA VAL A 88 -8.24 7.75 -9.78
C VAL A 88 -9.74 7.87 -9.52
N TRP A 89 -10.35 8.97 -9.97
CA TRP A 89 -11.79 9.20 -9.90
C TRP A 89 -12.32 9.78 -11.20
N LEU A 90 -12.86 8.92 -12.07
CA LEU A 90 -13.35 9.26 -13.40
C LEU A 90 -14.88 9.14 -13.46
N GLY A 91 -15.49 9.86 -14.41
CA GLY A 91 -16.91 9.87 -14.71
C GLY A 91 -17.72 10.86 -13.86
N LYS A 92 -17.05 11.73 -13.09
CA LYS A 92 -17.65 12.78 -12.24
C LYS A 92 -18.78 12.31 -11.30
N GLY A 93 -18.76 11.03 -10.92
CA GLY A 93 -19.74 10.45 -10.02
C GLY A 93 -19.58 10.98 -8.59
N LYS A 94 -20.67 10.97 -7.81
CA LYS A 94 -20.61 11.29 -6.38
C LYS A 94 -19.85 10.19 -5.62
N LYS A 95 -18.86 10.59 -4.82
CA LYS A 95 -18.12 9.68 -3.93
C LYS A 95 -19.05 9.09 -2.87
N SER A 96 -18.86 7.81 -2.56
CA SER A 96 -19.60 7.17 -1.47
C SER A 96 -19.03 7.57 -0.11
N LYS A 97 -19.78 7.34 0.97
CA LYS A 97 -19.28 7.56 2.33
C LYS A 97 -18.02 6.73 2.62
N VAL A 98 -17.94 5.51 2.09
CA VAL A 98 -16.76 4.63 2.26
C VAL A 98 -15.54 5.25 1.59
N VAL A 99 -15.71 5.81 0.38
CA VAL A 99 -14.63 6.50 -0.33
C VAL A 99 -14.19 7.75 0.43
N GLU A 100 -15.13 8.59 0.89
CA GLU A 100 -14.81 9.80 1.67
C GLU A 100 -14.06 9.46 2.97
N GLN A 101 -14.48 8.42 3.68
CA GLN A 101 -13.80 7.93 4.88
C GLN A 101 -12.41 7.38 4.59
N SER A 102 -12.27 6.63 3.49
CA SER A 102 -10.99 6.08 3.04
C SER A 102 -10.00 7.19 2.73
N ILE A 103 -10.38 8.19 1.92
CA ILE A 103 -9.51 9.34 1.59
C ILE A 103 -9.12 10.13 2.86
N LYS A 104 -10.06 10.34 3.79
CA LYS A 104 -9.77 11.01 5.07
C LYS A 104 -8.73 10.25 5.90
N SER A 105 -8.74 8.93 5.86
CA SER A 105 -7.76 8.11 6.58
C SER A 105 -6.34 8.33 6.04
N TRP A 106 -6.18 8.62 4.74
CA TRP A 106 -4.88 8.89 4.13
C TRP A 106 -4.28 10.15 4.71
N ASP A 107 -5.04 11.25 4.75
CA ASP A 107 -4.61 12.52 5.36
C ASP A 107 -4.25 12.34 6.85
N THR A 108 -5.05 11.55 7.57
CA THR A 108 -4.84 11.31 9.01
C THR A 108 -3.53 10.56 9.30
N PHE A 109 -3.22 9.51 8.54
CA PHE A 109 -2.10 8.60 8.83
C PHE A 109 -0.85 8.86 7.99
N CYS A 110 -1.01 9.60 6.89
CA CYS A 110 0.04 9.96 5.95
C CYS A 110 0.08 11.50 5.73
N PRO A 111 0.14 12.33 6.79
CA PRO A 111 -0.05 13.78 6.70
C PRO A 111 1.03 14.51 5.88
N ASN A 112 2.17 13.86 5.66
CA ASN A 112 3.29 14.43 4.89
C ASN A 112 3.29 13.96 3.42
N TYR A 113 2.30 13.18 2.99
CA TYR A 113 2.24 12.67 1.62
C TYR A 113 1.56 13.68 0.71
N LYS A 114 2.07 13.81 -0.51
CA LYS A 114 1.35 14.51 -1.58
C LYS A 114 0.22 13.60 -2.06
N ILE A 115 -1.03 14.02 -1.94
CA ILE A 115 -2.17 13.27 -2.49
C ILE A 115 -2.51 13.83 -3.88
N VAL A 116 -2.56 12.96 -4.87
CA VAL A 116 -2.92 13.26 -6.26
C VAL A 116 -4.11 12.40 -6.66
N GLU A 117 -5.26 13.04 -6.86
CA GLU A 117 -6.41 12.39 -7.47
C GLU A 117 -6.42 12.68 -8.97
N TRP A 118 -6.30 11.62 -9.78
CA TRP A 118 -6.36 11.69 -11.23
C TRP A 118 -7.81 11.70 -11.71
N THR A 119 -8.17 12.74 -12.45
CA THR A 119 -9.50 12.99 -13.02
C THR A 119 -9.36 13.39 -14.49
N GLU A 120 -10.47 13.62 -15.17
CA GLU A 120 -10.46 14.16 -16.54
C GLU A 120 -9.85 15.57 -16.65
N GLU A 121 -9.63 16.26 -15.52
CA GLU A 121 -9.09 17.63 -15.51
C GLU A 121 -7.56 17.67 -15.51
N ASN A 122 -6.91 16.57 -15.09
CA ASN A 122 -5.45 16.51 -14.95
C ASN A 122 -4.80 15.27 -15.58
N PHE A 123 -5.59 14.38 -16.16
CA PHE A 123 -5.09 13.22 -16.91
C PHE A 123 -5.58 13.28 -18.37
N ASP A 124 -4.63 13.40 -19.30
CA ASP A 124 -4.93 13.47 -20.73
C ASP A 124 -5.24 12.08 -21.31
N ILE A 125 -6.53 11.81 -21.46
CA ILE A 125 -7.05 10.55 -22.02
C ILE A 125 -6.84 10.49 -23.54
N ASP A 126 -6.87 11.63 -24.23
CA ASP A 126 -6.84 11.67 -25.69
C ASP A 126 -5.46 11.27 -26.23
N SER A 127 -4.41 11.58 -25.48
CA SER A 127 -3.03 11.18 -25.75
C SER A 127 -2.69 9.73 -25.37
N CYS A 128 -3.61 8.99 -24.75
CA CYS A 128 -3.35 7.60 -24.34
C CYS A 128 -3.42 6.58 -25.50
N CYS A 129 -3.05 5.33 -25.21
CA CYS A 129 -3.16 4.22 -26.16
C CYS A 129 -4.63 3.92 -26.53
N ARG A 130 -4.82 3.12 -27.60
CA ARG A 130 -6.13 2.76 -28.14
C ARG A 130 -7.05 2.14 -27.08
N TYR A 131 -6.54 1.20 -26.28
CA TYR A 131 -7.29 0.53 -25.21
C TYR A 131 -7.99 1.53 -24.28
N VAL A 132 -7.24 2.54 -23.82
CA VAL A 132 -7.72 3.52 -22.84
C VAL A 132 -8.83 4.38 -23.43
N LYS A 133 -8.63 4.89 -24.64
CA LYS A 133 -9.63 5.70 -25.35
C LYS A 133 -10.94 4.95 -25.56
N GLU A 134 -10.86 3.69 -25.99
CA GLU A 134 -12.05 2.86 -26.19
C GLU A 134 -12.75 2.51 -24.87
N ALA A 135 -12.00 2.18 -23.81
CA ALA A 135 -12.56 1.91 -22.49
C ALA A 135 -13.27 3.15 -21.91
N TYR A 136 -12.70 4.33 -22.13
CA TYR A 136 -13.28 5.61 -21.72
C TYR A 136 -14.57 5.92 -22.50
N ALA A 137 -14.58 5.75 -23.82
CA ALA A 137 -15.78 5.92 -24.66
C ALA A 137 -16.93 4.98 -24.24
N GLU A 138 -16.60 3.75 -23.83
CA GLU A 138 -17.55 2.75 -23.29
C GLU A 138 -17.98 3.01 -21.83
N LYS A 139 -17.52 4.11 -21.23
CA LYS A 139 -17.78 4.49 -19.84
C LYS A 139 -17.34 3.42 -18.84
N LYS A 140 -16.23 2.72 -19.14
CA LYS A 140 -15.67 1.62 -18.34
C LYS A 140 -14.51 2.11 -17.48
N TRP A 141 -14.83 3.02 -16.56
CA TRP A 141 -13.89 3.76 -15.71
C TRP A 141 -12.86 2.88 -15.01
N ALA A 142 -13.27 1.73 -14.47
CA ALA A 142 -12.36 0.82 -13.77
C ALA A 142 -11.18 0.34 -14.65
N PHE A 143 -11.42 0.13 -15.94
CA PHE A 143 -10.40 -0.31 -16.90
C PHE A 143 -9.51 0.83 -17.39
N VAL A 144 -10.03 2.07 -17.38
CA VAL A 144 -9.21 3.28 -17.57
C VAL A 144 -8.29 3.45 -16.37
N SER A 145 -8.81 3.35 -15.14
CA SER A 145 -8.04 3.45 -13.89
C SER A 145 -6.95 2.38 -13.76
N ASP A 146 -7.15 1.22 -14.38
CA ASP A 146 -6.16 0.14 -14.46
C ASP A 146 -4.89 0.57 -15.21
N TYR A 147 -5.01 1.39 -16.26
CA TYR A 147 -3.87 1.97 -16.97
C TYR A 147 -3.31 3.20 -16.24
N VAL A 148 -4.19 4.14 -15.85
CA VAL A 148 -3.79 5.41 -15.21
C VAL A 148 -2.93 5.17 -13.97
N ARG A 149 -3.24 4.15 -13.16
CA ARG A 149 -2.45 3.84 -11.96
C ARG A 149 -1.01 3.46 -12.30
N LEU A 150 -0.82 2.66 -13.35
CA LEU A 150 0.51 2.22 -13.77
C LEU A 150 1.27 3.41 -14.34
N LYS A 151 0.61 4.25 -15.15
CA LYS A 151 1.19 5.44 -15.74
C LYS A 151 1.64 6.44 -14.66
N ALA A 152 0.79 6.69 -13.66
CA ALA A 152 1.13 7.55 -12.53
C ALA A 152 2.33 7.01 -11.74
N LEU A 153 2.35 5.70 -11.43
CA LEU A 153 3.46 5.08 -10.73
C LEU A 153 4.75 5.10 -11.56
N TYR A 154 4.66 4.93 -12.88
CA TYR A 154 5.83 4.99 -13.75
C TYR A 154 6.45 6.39 -13.78
N ASP A 155 5.62 7.42 -13.91
CA ASP A 155 6.11 8.79 -14.09
C ASP A 155 6.58 9.41 -12.77
N TYR A 156 5.90 9.09 -11.66
CA TYR A 156 6.09 9.79 -10.38
C TYR A 156 6.55 8.86 -9.25
N GLY A 157 6.52 7.55 -9.43
CA GLY A 157 6.61 6.59 -8.33
C GLY A 157 5.42 6.72 -7.37
N GLY A 158 5.62 6.33 -6.12
CA GLY A 158 4.68 6.55 -5.04
C GLY A 158 3.83 5.33 -4.73
N ILE A 159 2.67 5.57 -4.14
CA ILE A 159 1.72 4.55 -3.72
C ILE A 159 0.37 4.84 -4.38
N TYR A 160 -0.07 3.96 -5.25
CA TYR A 160 -1.43 3.98 -5.75
C TYR A 160 -2.38 3.31 -4.75
N LEU A 161 -3.52 3.93 -4.48
CA LEU A 161 -4.61 3.40 -3.67
C LEU A 161 -5.93 3.45 -4.44
N HIS A 162 -6.70 2.35 -4.41
CA HIS A 162 -8.13 2.43 -4.73
C HIS A 162 -8.82 3.39 -3.77
N THR A 163 -9.82 4.10 -4.24
CA THR A 163 -10.51 5.14 -3.46
C THR A 163 -11.24 4.61 -2.23
N ASP A 164 -11.47 3.31 -2.14
CA ASP A 164 -12.07 2.59 -1.00
C ASP A 164 -11.03 1.77 -0.19
N MET A 165 -9.75 2.14 -0.30
CA MET A 165 -8.68 1.68 0.59
C MET A 165 -8.62 2.56 1.83
N GLU A 166 -8.94 2.01 3.00
CA GLU A 166 -8.77 2.69 4.28
C GLU A 166 -7.36 2.41 4.83
N ILE A 167 -6.60 3.44 5.16
CA ILE A 167 -5.33 3.33 5.89
C ILE A 167 -5.63 3.38 7.40
N LEU A 168 -5.05 2.47 8.18
CA LEU A 168 -5.29 2.37 9.62
C LEU A 168 -4.14 2.92 10.47
N ARG A 169 -2.97 3.15 9.86
CA ARG A 169 -1.75 3.63 10.50
C ARG A 169 -0.72 4.00 9.44
N ASN A 170 0.27 4.79 9.86
CA ASN A 170 1.34 5.27 9.00
C ASN A 170 2.08 4.14 8.27
N ILE A 171 2.39 4.37 6.99
CA ILE A 171 2.99 3.39 6.07
C ILE A 171 4.43 3.77 5.63
N ASP A 172 5.07 4.75 6.27
CA ASP A 172 6.40 5.25 5.90
C ASP A 172 7.45 4.13 5.88
N LYS A 173 7.31 3.15 6.79
CA LYS A 173 8.24 2.01 6.89
C LYS A 173 8.32 1.15 5.62
N PHE A 174 7.35 1.28 4.71
CA PHE A 174 7.30 0.56 3.44
C PHE A 174 7.91 1.37 2.28
N LEU A 175 8.22 2.66 2.46
CA LEU A 175 8.82 3.49 1.40
C LEU A 175 10.25 3.06 1.05
N LYS A 176 10.91 2.30 1.93
CA LYS A 176 12.26 1.75 1.71
C LYS A 176 12.36 0.68 0.61
N TYR A 177 11.24 0.16 0.11
CA TYR A 177 11.24 -0.83 -0.96
C TYR A 177 11.27 -0.15 -2.34
N ARG A 178 11.71 -0.88 -3.37
CA ARG A 178 11.66 -0.40 -4.77
C ARG A 178 10.28 -0.54 -5.39
N GLY A 179 9.48 -1.45 -4.84
CA GLY A 179 8.07 -1.54 -5.13
C GLY A 179 7.42 -2.59 -4.24
N PHE A 180 6.10 -2.52 -4.10
CA PHE A 180 5.38 -3.59 -3.44
C PHE A 180 3.94 -3.78 -3.94
N PHE A 181 3.48 -5.02 -3.77
CA PHE A 181 2.10 -5.44 -3.87
C PHE A 181 1.65 -6.08 -2.55
N CYS A 182 0.37 -6.45 -2.48
CA CYS A 182 -0.11 -7.43 -1.51
C CYS A 182 -1.00 -8.48 -2.18
N THR A 183 -1.21 -9.61 -1.52
CA THR A 183 -2.21 -10.59 -1.95
C THR A 183 -3.61 -10.15 -1.54
N GLU A 184 -4.64 -10.43 -2.35
CA GLU A 184 -6.06 -10.28 -1.92
C GLU A 184 -6.74 -11.64 -1.64
N SER A 185 -6.16 -12.73 -2.15
CA SER A 185 -6.66 -14.11 -2.04
C SER A 185 -5.53 -15.12 -2.30
N HIS A 186 -5.84 -16.42 -2.24
CA HIS A 186 -4.88 -17.47 -2.63
C HIS A 186 -4.50 -17.45 -4.12
N TYR A 187 -5.28 -16.76 -4.95
CA TYR A 187 -5.19 -16.84 -6.41
C TYR A 187 -4.88 -15.52 -7.11
N THR A 188 -4.85 -14.42 -6.35
CA THR A 188 -4.70 -13.09 -6.91
C THR A 188 -3.95 -12.15 -5.98
N VAL A 189 -3.01 -11.43 -6.57
CA VAL A 189 -2.48 -10.18 -6.04
C VAL A 189 -3.51 -9.06 -6.15
N SER A 190 -3.50 -8.18 -5.16
CA SER A 190 -4.29 -6.96 -5.14
C SER A 190 -3.61 -5.90 -6.00
N THR A 191 -4.40 -5.24 -6.85
CA THR A 191 -4.00 -3.99 -7.52
C THR A 191 -4.72 -2.79 -6.93
N ALA A 192 -5.32 -2.96 -5.74
CA ALA A 192 -5.92 -1.88 -4.97
C ALA A 192 -4.87 -1.08 -4.19
N ILE A 193 -3.70 -1.67 -3.96
CA ILE A 193 -2.50 -0.99 -3.51
C ILE A 193 -1.32 -1.48 -4.34
N ILE A 194 -0.60 -0.54 -4.94
CA ILE A 194 0.64 -0.80 -5.67
C ILE A 194 1.58 0.33 -5.31
N ALA A 195 2.82 0.02 -4.97
CA ALA A 195 3.84 1.03 -4.80
C ALA A 195 5.04 0.75 -5.69
N ALA A 196 5.67 1.80 -6.19
CA ALA A 196 6.83 1.70 -7.04
C ALA A 196 7.71 2.95 -6.90
N GLU A 197 9.01 2.77 -7.13
CA GLU A 197 9.90 3.86 -7.50
C GLU A 197 9.53 4.41 -8.88
N PRO A 198 9.84 5.69 -9.17
CA PRO A 198 9.66 6.22 -10.51
C PRO A 198 10.49 5.42 -11.52
N HIS A 199 9.92 5.20 -12.70
CA HIS A 199 10.51 4.47 -13.81
C HIS A 199 10.87 3.00 -13.53
N ALA A 200 10.22 2.37 -12.54
CA ALA A 200 10.41 0.96 -12.25
C ALA A 200 10.21 0.08 -13.52
N PRO A 201 11.19 -0.77 -13.91
CA PRO A 201 11.11 -1.56 -15.14
C PRO A 201 9.85 -2.44 -15.21
N TRP A 202 9.47 -3.06 -14.10
CA TRP A 202 8.29 -3.93 -14.06
C TRP A 202 6.95 -3.18 -14.22
N ILE A 203 6.89 -1.89 -13.85
CA ILE A 203 5.72 -1.06 -14.16
C ILE A 203 5.70 -0.77 -15.67
N LYS A 204 6.87 -0.52 -16.28
CA LYS A 204 7.00 -0.29 -17.72
C LYS A 204 6.51 -1.49 -18.52
N ASP A 205 6.96 -2.69 -18.16
CA ASP A 205 6.55 -3.92 -18.84
C ASP A 205 5.02 -4.11 -18.80
N LEU A 206 4.41 -3.84 -17.65
CA LEU A 206 2.94 -3.86 -17.49
C LEU A 206 2.22 -2.77 -18.28
N LEU A 207 2.83 -1.59 -18.45
CA LEU A 207 2.28 -0.50 -19.28
C LEU A 207 2.38 -0.82 -20.77
N ASP A 208 3.53 -1.32 -21.21
CA ASP A 208 3.81 -1.66 -22.61
C ASP A 208 2.82 -2.74 -23.11
N GLU A 209 2.31 -3.60 -22.23
CA GLU A 209 1.21 -4.52 -22.57
C GLU A 209 -0.01 -3.78 -23.14
N TYR A 210 -0.35 -2.58 -22.64
CA TYR A 210 -1.53 -1.84 -23.07
C TYR A 210 -1.38 -1.16 -24.43
N GLU A 211 -0.15 -0.89 -24.88
CA GLU A 211 0.10 -0.21 -26.15
C GLU A 211 -0.42 -1.02 -27.35
N ASN A 212 -0.41 -2.35 -27.24
CA ASN A 212 -0.83 -3.25 -28.30
C ASN A 212 -2.27 -3.78 -28.13
N LEU A 213 -3.00 -3.30 -27.12
CA LEU A 213 -4.34 -3.80 -26.82
C LEU A 213 -5.45 -2.93 -27.39
N SER A 214 -6.54 -3.61 -27.74
CA SER A 214 -7.83 -3.01 -28.04
C SER A 214 -8.80 -3.35 -26.90
N PHE A 215 -9.64 -2.40 -26.50
CA PHE A 215 -10.71 -2.65 -25.54
C PHE A 215 -11.93 -3.27 -26.24
N ARG A 216 -12.14 -2.97 -27.52
CA ARG A 216 -13.09 -3.68 -28.39
C ARG A 216 -12.36 -4.78 -29.16
N ASN A 217 -12.82 -6.01 -29.01
CA ASN A 217 -12.36 -7.14 -29.81
C ASN A 217 -12.96 -7.07 -31.22
N GLU A 218 -12.41 -7.87 -32.15
CA GLU A 218 -12.87 -7.93 -33.55
C GLU A 218 -14.32 -8.36 -33.69
N ASP A 219 -14.81 -9.22 -32.78
CA ASP A 219 -16.20 -9.69 -32.72
C ASP A 219 -17.17 -8.67 -32.08
N GLY A 220 -16.68 -7.48 -31.73
CA GLY A 220 -17.44 -6.43 -31.05
C GLY A 220 -17.60 -6.63 -29.54
N SER A 221 -17.14 -7.75 -28.98
CA SER A 221 -17.10 -7.95 -27.53
C SER A 221 -16.06 -7.03 -26.87
N LEU A 222 -16.16 -6.82 -25.56
CA LEU A 222 -15.24 -5.95 -24.83
C LEU A 222 -14.18 -6.76 -24.07
N ASN A 223 -12.92 -6.37 -24.19
CA ASN A 223 -11.78 -6.91 -23.45
C ASN A 223 -11.80 -6.43 -21.99
N LYS A 224 -12.51 -7.19 -21.16
CA LYS A 224 -12.68 -6.92 -19.73
C LYS A 224 -11.69 -7.71 -18.85
N LEU A 225 -10.52 -8.08 -19.36
CA LEU A 225 -9.48 -8.72 -18.54
C LEU A 225 -8.94 -7.70 -17.53
N PRO A 226 -9.13 -7.89 -16.20
CA PRO A 226 -8.73 -6.90 -15.21
C PRO A 226 -7.22 -6.87 -15.01
N ASN A 227 -6.70 -5.72 -14.60
CA ASN A 227 -5.27 -5.53 -14.30
C ASN A 227 -4.74 -6.54 -13.26
N THR A 228 -5.54 -6.94 -12.26
CA THR A 228 -5.13 -7.98 -11.29
C THR A 228 -4.71 -9.29 -11.93
N LYS A 229 -5.34 -9.69 -13.04
CA LYS A 229 -4.98 -10.93 -13.76
C LYS A 229 -3.74 -10.76 -14.63
N ARG A 230 -3.53 -9.57 -15.19
CA ARG A 230 -2.30 -9.22 -15.94
C ARG A 230 -1.10 -9.22 -15.00
N VAL A 231 -1.19 -8.48 -13.89
CA VAL A 231 -0.15 -8.42 -12.86
C VAL A 231 0.14 -9.80 -12.28
N GLN A 232 -0.88 -10.60 -11.94
CA GLN A 232 -0.68 -11.97 -11.44
C GLN A 232 0.13 -12.82 -12.42
N LYS A 233 -0.23 -12.79 -13.71
CA LYS A 233 0.47 -13.54 -14.78
C LYS A 233 1.91 -13.05 -14.91
N TYR A 234 2.11 -11.75 -15.01
CA TYR A 234 3.43 -11.13 -15.11
C TYR A 234 4.33 -11.54 -13.93
N LEU A 235 3.81 -11.51 -12.69
CA LEU A 235 4.59 -11.92 -11.52
C LEU A 235 4.97 -13.40 -11.55
N GLN A 236 4.06 -14.27 -12.01
CA GLN A 236 4.33 -15.70 -12.17
C GLN A 236 5.40 -15.97 -13.22
N GLU A 237 5.34 -15.29 -14.37
CA GLU A 237 6.27 -15.51 -15.48
C GLU A 237 7.64 -14.88 -15.21
N ARG A 238 7.68 -13.65 -14.69
CA ARG A 238 8.91 -12.88 -14.51
C ARG A 238 9.69 -13.23 -13.24
N TYR A 239 8.97 -13.54 -12.16
CA TYR A 239 9.52 -13.73 -10.82
C TYR A 239 9.25 -15.11 -10.23
N GLN A 240 8.62 -16.01 -10.99
CA GLN A 240 8.22 -17.34 -10.50
C GLN A 240 7.34 -17.26 -9.24
N TYR A 241 6.57 -16.16 -9.12
CA TYR A 241 5.75 -15.91 -7.95
C TYR A 241 4.71 -17.01 -7.75
N HIS A 242 4.61 -17.49 -6.51
CA HIS A 242 3.51 -18.33 -6.05
C HIS A 242 2.90 -17.72 -4.80
N TRP A 243 1.64 -18.06 -4.51
CA TRP A 243 1.02 -17.57 -3.28
C TRP A 243 1.76 -18.08 -2.04
N SER A 244 1.84 -17.23 -1.02
CA SER A 244 2.41 -17.55 0.29
C SER A 244 1.78 -16.67 1.38
N ASN A 245 1.71 -17.21 2.59
CA ASN A 245 1.36 -16.45 3.80
C ASN A 245 2.55 -15.68 4.38
N GLN A 246 3.72 -15.74 3.75
CA GLN A 246 4.92 -15.01 4.15
C GLN A 246 5.22 -13.89 3.17
N VAL A 247 5.95 -12.87 3.64
CA VAL A 247 6.47 -11.80 2.79
C VAL A 247 7.45 -12.39 1.78
N GLN A 248 7.21 -12.15 0.50
CA GLN A 248 8.09 -12.58 -0.58
C GLN A 248 8.85 -11.38 -1.14
N LYS A 249 10.17 -11.51 -1.26
CA LYS A 249 11.07 -10.46 -1.78
C LYS A 249 11.76 -11.00 -3.02
N PHE A 250 11.87 -10.17 -4.05
CA PHE A 250 12.53 -10.51 -5.30
C PHE A 250 13.84 -9.73 -5.45
N ASP A 251 14.75 -10.24 -6.28
CA ASP A 251 16.12 -9.74 -6.41
C ASP A 251 16.22 -8.28 -6.89
N ASP A 252 15.20 -7.79 -7.59
CA ASP A 252 15.13 -6.40 -8.07
C ASP A 252 14.53 -5.43 -7.03
N GLY A 253 14.19 -5.91 -5.84
CA GLY A 253 13.65 -5.11 -4.74
C GLY A 253 12.12 -5.01 -4.70
N LEU A 254 11.41 -5.71 -5.59
CA LEU A 254 9.95 -5.86 -5.51
C LEU A 254 9.56 -6.78 -4.34
N VAL A 255 8.52 -6.41 -3.60
CA VAL A 255 8.02 -7.19 -2.46
C VAL A 255 6.53 -7.49 -2.59
N VAL A 256 6.12 -8.71 -2.30
CA VAL A 256 4.70 -9.09 -2.19
C VAL A 256 4.38 -9.42 -0.74
N PHE A 257 3.51 -8.62 -0.13
CA PHE A 257 3.04 -8.82 1.23
C PHE A 257 1.82 -9.75 1.28
N PRO A 258 1.66 -10.54 2.36
CA PRO A 258 0.42 -11.26 2.62
C PRO A 258 -0.78 -10.32 2.79
N ALA A 259 -1.97 -10.86 2.57
CA ALA A 259 -3.23 -10.08 2.57
C ALA A 259 -3.46 -9.33 3.89
N GLU A 260 -3.03 -9.89 5.02
CA GLU A 260 -3.20 -9.26 6.34
C GLU A 260 -2.61 -7.84 6.43
N TYR A 261 -1.62 -7.49 5.60
CA TYR A 261 -0.96 -6.19 5.64
C TYR A 261 -1.84 -5.08 5.07
N PHE A 262 -2.47 -5.30 3.92
CA PHE A 262 -3.15 -4.22 3.19
C PHE A 262 -4.52 -4.60 2.61
N SER A 263 -4.88 -5.88 2.61
CA SER A 263 -6.18 -6.38 2.14
C SER A 263 -6.70 -7.53 3.04
N PRO A 264 -6.87 -7.30 4.36
CA PRO A 264 -7.31 -8.32 5.32
C PRO A 264 -8.75 -8.81 5.08
N LEU A 265 -9.56 -8.06 4.31
CA LEU A 265 -10.88 -8.48 3.88
C LEU A 265 -10.74 -9.33 2.62
N ASN A 266 -11.06 -10.62 2.70
CA ASN A 266 -10.98 -11.52 1.56
C ASN A 266 -12.11 -11.25 0.57
N CYS A 267 -11.78 -11.04 -0.71
CA CYS A 267 -12.75 -10.65 -1.72
C CYS A 267 -13.76 -11.77 -2.08
N PHE A 268 -13.36 -13.03 -1.92
CA PHE A 268 -14.14 -14.21 -2.28
C PHE A 268 -14.95 -14.79 -1.14
N THR A 269 -14.50 -14.69 0.10
CA THR A 269 -15.25 -15.17 1.27
C THR A 269 -15.91 -14.02 2.03
N GLY A 270 -15.43 -12.78 1.90
CA GLY A 270 -15.88 -11.65 2.70
C GLY A 270 -15.55 -11.80 4.20
N VAL A 271 -14.59 -12.65 4.54
CA VAL A 271 -14.06 -12.81 5.90
C VAL A 271 -12.95 -11.80 6.12
N MET A 272 -12.95 -11.16 7.30
CA MET A 272 -11.95 -10.19 7.72
C MET A 272 -10.92 -10.88 8.60
N ASN A 273 -9.64 -10.78 8.24
CA ASN A 273 -8.51 -11.26 9.03
C ASN A 273 -7.58 -10.09 9.40
N LYS A 274 -7.97 -9.30 10.41
CA LYS A 274 -7.14 -8.21 10.93
C LYS A 274 -6.12 -8.76 11.92
N THR A 275 -4.88 -8.35 11.78
CA THR A 275 -3.78 -8.71 12.68
C THR A 275 -3.01 -7.47 13.11
N GLU A 276 -2.01 -7.64 13.97
CA GLU A 276 -1.08 -6.56 14.30
C GLU A 276 -0.25 -6.07 13.09
N ASN A 277 -0.29 -6.79 11.96
CA ASN A 277 0.36 -6.42 10.70
C ASN A 277 -0.58 -5.66 9.75
N THR A 278 -1.86 -5.44 10.08
CA THR A 278 -2.78 -4.68 9.21
C THR A 278 -2.54 -3.17 9.20
N TYR A 279 -2.12 -2.64 8.05
CA TYR A 279 -1.94 -1.21 7.75
C TYR A 279 -3.07 -0.61 6.92
N ALA A 280 -3.75 -1.42 6.11
CA ALA A 280 -4.84 -0.95 5.27
C ALA A 280 -5.96 -1.98 5.12
N ILE A 281 -7.13 -1.54 4.67
CA ILE A 281 -8.29 -2.36 4.34
C ILE A 281 -8.84 -1.94 2.98
N HIS A 282 -8.94 -2.89 2.06
CA HIS A 282 -9.74 -2.72 0.85
C HIS A 282 -11.20 -3.06 1.15
N HIS A 283 -12.10 -2.07 1.07
CA HIS A 283 -13.53 -2.27 1.40
C HIS A 283 -14.35 -2.93 0.29
N TYR A 284 -13.83 -3.00 -0.94
CA TYR A 284 -14.52 -3.51 -2.12
C TYR A 284 -15.91 -2.90 -2.31
N ASP A 285 -16.04 -1.58 -2.23
CA ASP A 285 -17.31 -0.87 -2.41
C ASP A 285 -17.89 -1.14 -3.82
N ASN A 286 -17.03 -1.37 -4.83
CA ASN A 286 -17.44 -1.69 -6.20
C ASN A 286 -18.50 -0.69 -6.71
N THR A 287 -18.27 0.62 -6.54
CA THR A 287 -19.22 1.69 -6.90
C THR A 287 -19.66 1.65 -8.35
N TRP A 288 -18.85 1.08 -9.24
CA TRP A 288 -19.12 0.89 -10.67
C TRP A 288 -20.03 -0.31 -11.01
N LYS A 289 -20.42 -1.13 -10.02
CA LYS A 289 -21.29 -2.32 -10.23
C LYS A 289 -22.74 -2.07 -9.83
N SER A 290 -23.66 -2.75 -10.51
CA SER A 290 -25.09 -2.69 -10.22
C SER A 290 -25.43 -3.30 -8.84
N LYS A 291 -26.58 -2.91 -8.27
CA LYS A 291 -27.08 -3.50 -7.01
C LYS A 291 -27.27 -5.02 -7.11
N LYS A 292 -27.74 -5.51 -8.26
CA LYS A 292 -27.92 -6.95 -8.55
C LYS A 292 -26.59 -7.69 -8.52
N ASP A 293 -25.53 -7.11 -9.10
CA ASP A 293 -24.20 -7.72 -9.09
C ASP A 293 -23.59 -7.73 -7.69
N LYS A 294 -23.80 -6.66 -6.90
CA LYS A 294 -23.37 -6.61 -5.50
C LYS A 294 -24.06 -7.69 -4.66
N LEU A 295 -25.37 -7.91 -4.86
CA LEU A 295 -26.11 -8.97 -4.18
C LEU A 295 -25.60 -10.37 -4.58
N ARG A 296 -25.43 -10.60 -5.89
CA ARG A 296 -24.86 -11.85 -6.41
C ARG A 296 -23.50 -12.15 -5.80
N LYS A 297 -22.62 -11.13 -5.68
CA LYS A 297 -21.33 -11.26 -5.01
C LYS A 297 -21.47 -11.74 -3.57
N LYS A 298 -22.37 -11.15 -2.77
CA LYS A 298 -22.61 -11.57 -1.38
C LYS A 298 -23.05 -13.03 -1.28
N VAL A 299 -23.97 -13.47 -2.15
CA VAL A 299 -24.41 -14.88 -2.19
C VAL A 299 -23.25 -15.81 -2.53
N MET A 300 -22.45 -15.46 -3.54
CA MET A 300 -21.25 -16.23 -3.88
C MET A 300 -20.23 -16.26 -2.75
N GLN A 301 -20.09 -15.17 -1.99
CA GLN A 301 -19.19 -15.12 -0.83
C GLN A 301 -19.61 -16.11 0.24
N LEU A 302 -20.90 -16.19 0.55
CA LEU A 302 -21.44 -17.17 1.50
C LEU A 302 -21.18 -18.60 1.04
N GLY A 303 -21.43 -18.91 -0.23
CA GLY A 303 -21.12 -20.24 -0.78
C GLY A 303 -19.63 -20.56 -0.69
N THR A 304 -18.76 -19.59 -0.99
CA THR A 304 -17.29 -19.76 -0.94
C THR A 304 -16.78 -20.01 0.47
N ARG A 305 -17.42 -19.44 1.51
CA ARG A 305 -17.06 -19.75 2.92
C ARG A 305 -17.23 -21.22 3.25
N VAL A 306 -18.20 -21.89 2.63
CA VAL A 306 -18.51 -23.30 2.89
C VAL A 306 -17.55 -24.20 2.10
N ILE A 307 -17.36 -23.92 0.82
CA ILE A 307 -16.57 -24.80 -0.06
C ILE A 307 -15.07 -24.50 -0.06
N GLY A 308 -14.65 -23.33 0.44
CA GLY A 308 -13.26 -22.88 0.38
C GLY A 308 -12.87 -22.29 -0.99
N GLU A 309 -11.78 -21.53 -1.01
CA GLU A 309 -11.31 -20.85 -2.22
C GLU A 309 -10.85 -21.84 -3.30
N GLU A 310 -10.28 -22.98 -2.92
CA GLU A 310 -9.78 -23.98 -3.86
C GLU A 310 -10.90 -24.64 -4.66
N ASN A 311 -11.98 -25.06 -3.99
CA ASN A 311 -13.11 -25.65 -4.67
C ASN A 311 -13.84 -24.62 -5.54
N ARG A 312 -13.89 -23.35 -5.10
CA ARG A 312 -14.39 -22.26 -5.95
C ARG A 312 -13.56 -22.12 -7.23
N ALA A 313 -12.23 -22.14 -7.14
CA ALA A 313 -11.35 -22.05 -8.30
C ALA A 313 -11.59 -23.20 -9.27
N ARG A 314 -11.62 -24.45 -8.77
CA ARG A 314 -11.93 -25.65 -9.56
C ARG A 314 -13.28 -25.55 -10.29
N LEU A 315 -14.32 -25.07 -9.62
CA LEU A 315 -15.65 -24.88 -10.25
C LEU A 315 -15.62 -23.82 -11.36
N VAL A 316 -14.83 -22.76 -11.21
CA VAL A 316 -14.66 -21.74 -12.26
C VAL A 316 -13.95 -22.35 -13.47
N ASP A 317 -12.93 -23.18 -13.26
CA ASP A 317 -12.18 -23.81 -14.35
C ASP A 317 -13.02 -24.86 -15.09
N ILE A 318 -13.77 -25.70 -14.36
CA ILE A 318 -14.76 -26.62 -14.97
C ILE A 318 -15.76 -25.85 -15.82
N LYS A 319 -16.27 -24.73 -15.32
CA LYS A 319 -17.23 -23.91 -16.07
C LYS A 319 -16.62 -23.34 -17.35
N LYS A 320 -15.36 -22.92 -17.34
CA LYS A 320 -14.66 -22.43 -18.54
C LYS A 320 -14.46 -23.55 -19.56
N TYR A 321 -14.06 -24.74 -19.09
CA TYR A 321 -13.91 -25.92 -19.92
C TYR A 321 -15.22 -26.29 -20.61
N LEU A 322 -16.33 -26.34 -19.85
CA LEU A 322 -17.66 -26.63 -20.39
C LEU A 322 -18.19 -25.55 -21.34
N ALA A 323 -17.70 -24.31 -21.24
CA ALA A 323 -18.07 -23.20 -22.11
C ALA A 323 -17.24 -23.13 -23.41
N GLY A 324 -16.41 -24.15 -23.70
CA GLY A 324 -15.61 -24.21 -24.93
C GLY A 324 -14.34 -23.36 -24.90
N GLY A 325 -13.87 -22.94 -23.71
CA GLY A 325 -12.61 -22.20 -23.57
C GLY A 325 -11.41 -23.11 -23.75
N HIS A 326 -10.98 -23.34 -24.99
CA HIS A 326 -9.60 -23.73 -25.26
C HIS A 326 -8.71 -22.50 -25.13
N THR A 327 -7.68 -22.63 -24.28
CA THR A 327 -6.63 -21.65 -24.01
C THR A 327 -5.82 -21.32 -25.25
#